data_AF-A0A7J7KN74-F1
#
_entry.id   AF-A0A7J7KN74-F1
#
_cell.length_a   1.000
_cell.length_b   1.000
_cell.length_c   1.000
_cell.angle_alpha   90.00
_cell.angle_beta   90.00
_cell.angle_gamma   90.00
#
_symmetry.space_group_name_H-M   'P 1'
#
loop_
_entity.id
_entity.type
_entity.pdbx_description
1 polymer ?
#
loop_
_entity_poly.entity_id
_entity_poly.type
_entity_poly.pdbx_seq_one_letter_code
_entity_poly.pdbx_strand_id
1 'polypeptide(L)'
;MYRLPAITRAYASTNHVTAIALNRHYAKDIKFGKDARLMMLEGANILADAVAVTMGPKGRNVILERSWGSPKITKEGVTVAKGIELQDKYQNTGAKLVQDVANNANEEAGDGTTCATILARAIATEGFASLKEEGHNRNPVEIRAGVMKAVDACVSQLKTMSKAVTTPEEITQVATISANGDANIGSLISKAMKKVGRMGVITVKDGKTTNDELDIIEGMKFDRGYISPYFINQAKGAKCEFENALILFSEKISSVQSQALQTKDCFSHYLLMLVEKHY
;
A
#
# COMPACT_ATOMS: atom_id res chain seq x y z
N MET A 1 92.69 -16.49 7.29
CA MET A 1 91.92 -15.81 6.22
C MET A 1 90.51 -15.53 6.73
N TYR A 2 90.11 -14.25 6.73
CA TYR A 2 88.74 -13.66 6.68
C TYR A 2 87.69 -14.07 7.75
N ARG A 3 87.36 -13.19 8.71
CA ARG A 3 86.36 -12.08 8.75
C ARG A 3 84.91 -12.52 9.08
N LEU A 4 84.40 -12.04 10.22
CA LEU A 4 82.97 -11.88 10.62
C LEU A 4 82.27 -10.79 9.75
N PRO A 5 80.97 -10.45 9.94
CA PRO A 5 79.71 -11.17 10.16
C PRO A 5 78.59 -10.72 9.16
N ALA A 6 77.39 -11.32 9.13
CA ALA A 6 76.19 -10.63 8.63
C ALA A 6 74.88 -11.21 9.19
N ILE A 7 74.12 -10.34 9.82
CA ILE A 7 72.71 -10.48 10.21
C ILE A 7 71.87 -10.56 8.92
N THR A 8 71.02 -11.58 8.78
CA THR A 8 69.94 -11.57 7.77
C THR A 8 68.60 -11.97 8.40
N ARG A 9 67.66 -11.03 8.24
CA ARG A 9 66.24 -11.00 8.61
C ARG A 9 65.53 -12.36 8.58
N ALA A 10 64.76 -12.62 9.63
CA ALA A 10 63.61 -13.52 9.58
C ALA A 10 62.64 -13.05 8.47
N TYR A 11 62.46 -13.89 7.45
CA TYR A 11 61.32 -13.77 6.55
C TYR A 11 60.09 -14.24 7.32
N ALA A 12 59.21 -13.31 7.67
CA ALA A 12 57.85 -13.65 8.06
C ALA A 12 57.19 -14.35 6.86
N SER A 13 56.91 -15.64 7.00
CA SER A 13 56.04 -16.34 6.06
C SER A 13 54.65 -15.71 6.19
N THR A 14 54.29 -14.85 5.23
CA THR A 14 52.89 -14.50 5.01
C THR A 14 52.17 -15.78 4.60
N ASN A 15 51.57 -16.44 5.59
CA ASN A 15 50.51 -17.39 5.35
C ASN A 15 49.36 -16.60 4.72
N HIS A 16 49.38 -16.47 3.39
CA HIS A 16 48.19 -16.23 2.60
C HIS A 16 47.30 -17.45 2.79
N VAL A 17 46.55 -17.45 3.89
CA VAL A 17 45.31 -18.19 3.99
C VAL A 17 44.44 -17.55 2.90
N THR A 18 44.45 -18.18 1.72
CA THR A 18 43.43 -18.00 0.71
C THR A 18 42.12 -18.32 1.40
N ALA A 19 41.44 -17.28 1.89
CA ALA A 19 40.07 -17.36 2.30
C ALA A 19 39.30 -17.85 1.06
N ILE A 20 39.06 -19.15 0.99
CA ILE A 20 38.04 -19.72 0.13
C ILE A 20 36.77 -19.07 0.62
N ALA A 21 36.36 -17.99 -0.06
CA ALA A 21 35.06 -17.41 0.12
C ALA A 21 34.07 -18.55 -0.12
N LEU A 22 33.49 -19.07 0.96
CA LEU A 22 32.34 -19.95 0.92
C LEU A 22 31.21 -19.12 0.30
N ASN A 23 31.19 -19.05 -1.03
CA ASN A 23 29.99 -18.71 -1.76
C ASN A 23 28.97 -19.77 -1.35
N ARG A 24 28.15 -19.44 -0.36
CA ARG A 24 26.95 -20.21 0.00
C ARG A 24 26.02 -20.16 -1.21
N HIS A 25 26.26 -21.03 -2.18
CA HIS A 25 25.26 -21.36 -3.17
C HIS A 25 24.22 -22.20 -2.45
N TYR A 26 23.05 -21.60 -2.18
CA TYR A 26 21.89 -22.38 -1.76
C TYR A 26 21.56 -23.37 -2.87
N ALA A 27 21.59 -24.67 -2.56
CA ALA A 27 21.13 -25.70 -3.48
C ALA A 27 19.68 -25.40 -3.88
N LYS A 28 19.40 -25.43 -5.18
CA LYS A 28 18.06 -25.19 -5.75
C LYS A 28 17.46 -26.52 -6.19
N ASP A 29 16.20 -26.74 -5.82
CA ASP A 29 15.40 -27.85 -6.32
C ASP A 29 14.55 -27.39 -7.51
N ILE A 30 14.48 -28.19 -8.57
CA ILE A 30 13.87 -27.83 -9.85
C ILE A 30 12.84 -28.89 -10.22
N LYS A 31 11.60 -28.45 -10.45
CA LYS A 31 10.50 -29.26 -10.99
C LYS A 31 10.10 -28.79 -12.37
N PHE A 32 9.66 -29.72 -13.21
CA PHE A 32 9.37 -29.45 -14.62
C PHE A 32 7.93 -29.78 -14.99
N GLY A 33 7.45 -29.08 -16.01
CA GLY A 33 6.24 -29.46 -16.74
C GLY A 33 4.96 -29.46 -15.90
N LYS A 34 4.18 -30.54 -16.04
CA LYS A 34 2.83 -30.67 -15.49
C LYS A 34 2.81 -30.62 -13.96
N ASP A 35 3.74 -31.31 -13.31
CA ASP A 35 3.75 -31.43 -11.85
C ASP A 35 4.03 -30.09 -11.17
N ALA A 36 4.99 -29.32 -11.69
CA ALA A 36 5.26 -27.97 -11.20
C ALA A 36 4.03 -27.05 -11.34
N ARG A 37 3.34 -27.11 -12.48
CA ARG A 37 2.13 -26.32 -12.72
C ARG A 37 0.98 -26.70 -11.80
N LEU A 38 0.79 -28.00 -11.53
CA LEU A 38 -0.24 -28.48 -10.61
C LEU A 38 0.01 -27.99 -9.18
N MET A 39 1.25 -28.10 -8.69
CA MET A 39 1.59 -27.60 -7.35
C MET A 39 1.40 -26.08 -7.24
N MET A 40 1.79 -25.30 -8.24
CA MET A 40 1.52 -23.86 -8.25
C MET A 40 0.02 -23.56 -8.25
N LEU A 41 -0.77 -24.30 -9.05
CA LEU A 41 -2.22 -24.12 -9.11
C LEU A 41 -2.90 -24.46 -7.78
N GLU A 42 -2.45 -25.50 -7.08
CA GLU A 42 -2.95 -25.83 -5.73
C GLU A 42 -2.76 -24.67 -4.76
N GLY A 43 -1.56 -24.07 -4.74
CA GLY A 43 -1.31 -22.91 -3.88
C GLY A 43 -2.14 -21.68 -4.25
N ALA A 44 -2.30 -21.41 -5.54
CA ALA A 44 -3.18 -20.35 -6.04
C ALA A 44 -4.65 -20.60 -5.63
N ASN A 45 -5.12 -21.85 -5.68
CA ASN A 45 -6.47 -22.23 -5.27
C ASN A 45 -6.68 -22.05 -3.77
N ILE A 46 -5.73 -22.50 -2.93
CA ILE A 46 -5.82 -22.34 -1.46
C ILE A 46 -6.00 -20.86 -1.08
N LEU A 47 -5.18 -19.97 -1.66
CA LEU A 47 -5.30 -18.54 -1.39
C LEU A 47 -6.62 -17.98 -1.91
N ALA A 48 -6.99 -18.32 -3.15
CA ALA A 48 -8.22 -17.82 -3.75
C ALA A 48 -9.49 -18.32 -3.04
N ASP A 49 -9.50 -19.54 -2.50
CA ASP A 49 -10.61 -20.09 -1.73
C ASP A 49 -10.77 -19.34 -0.40
N ALA A 50 -9.66 -19.03 0.28
CA ALA A 50 -9.66 -18.24 1.50
C ALA A 50 -10.12 -16.79 1.27
N VAL A 51 -9.83 -16.21 0.10
CA VAL A 51 -10.29 -14.86 -0.27
C VAL A 51 -11.74 -14.88 -0.75
N ALA A 52 -12.16 -15.91 -1.50
CA ALA A 52 -13.49 -15.95 -2.13
C ALA A 52 -14.65 -15.92 -1.13
N VAL A 53 -14.46 -16.46 0.08
CA VAL A 53 -15.49 -16.43 1.13
C VAL A 53 -15.84 -15.02 1.60
N THR A 54 -14.98 -14.02 1.34
CA THR A 54 -15.24 -12.62 1.71
C THR A 54 -16.12 -11.88 0.70
N MET A 55 -16.35 -12.47 -0.48
CA MET A 55 -17.06 -11.79 -1.58
C MET A 55 -18.54 -11.52 -1.26
N GLY A 56 -18.99 -10.31 -1.58
CA GLY A 56 -20.40 -9.94 -1.63
C GLY A 56 -21.05 -9.65 -0.27
N PRO A 57 -22.35 -9.30 -0.25
CA PRO A 57 -23.05 -8.84 0.96
C PRO A 57 -23.17 -9.94 2.02
N LYS A 58 -23.27 -11.21 1.59
CA LYS A 58 -23.29 -12.39 2.47
C LYS A 58 -21.90 -13.02 2.68
N GLY A 59 -20.85 -12.35 2.22
CA GLY A 59 -19.46 -12.76 2.47
C GLY A 59 -19.16 -12.79 3.97
N ARG A 60 -18.30 -13.71 4.36
CA ARG A 60 -17.92 -13.99 5.75
C ARG A 60 -16.61 -13.31 6.11
N ASN A 61 -16.40 -13.13 7.40
CA ASN A 61 -15.14 -12.61 7.93
C ASN A 61 -14.09 -13.72 7.99
N VAL A 62 -12.85 -13.33 7.75
CA VAL A 62 -11.66 -14.17 7.94
C VAL A 62 -10.92 -13.66 9.17
N ILE A 63 -10.47 -14.59 10.01
CA ILE A 63 -9.69 -14.29 11.21
C ILE A 63 -8.22 -14.60 10.89
N LEU A 64 -7.37 -13.60 11.05
CA LEU A 64 -5.94 -13.69 10.84
C LEU A 64 -5.21 -13.57 12.17
N GLU A 65 -4.32 -14.52 12.44
CA GLU A 65 -3.39 -14.43 13.55
C GLU A 65 -2.42 -13.27 13.32
N ARG A 66 -2.09 -12.56 14.40
CA ARG A 66 -1.00 -11.58 14.42
C ARG A 66 0.10 -12.10 15.33
N SER A 67 1.35 -11.85 14.96
CA SER A 67 2.50 -12.25 15.77
C SER A 67 2.55 -11.56 17.15
N TRP A 68 1.81 -10.46 17.32
CA TRP A 68 1.57 -9.82 18.61
C TRP A 68 0.17 -9.20 18.68
N GLY A 69 -0.42 -9.19 19.87
CA GLY A 69 -1.73 -8.60 20.13
C GLY A 69 -2.91 -9.49 19.72
N SER A 70 -4.08 -8.88 19.59
CA SER A 70 -5.32 -9.58 19.23
C SER A 70 -5.38 -9.93 17.73
N PRO A 71 -6.05 -11.02 17.35
CA PRO A 71 -6.21 -11.41 15.95
C PRO A 71 -6.96 -10.34 15.15
N LYS A 72 -6.62 -10.21 13.85
CA LYS A 72 -7.33 -9.30 12.93
C LYS A 72 -8.52 -10.02 12.32
N ILE A 73 -9.70 -9.47 12.51
CA ILE A 73 -10.91 -9.91 11.78
C ILE A 73 -11.03 -9.00 10.56
N THR A 74 -11.16 -9.57 9.36
CA THR A 74 -11.23 -8.78 8.13
C THR A 74 -12.15 -9.42 7.09
N LYS A 75 -12.73 -8.58 6.24
CA LYS A 75 -13.42 -8.96 5.00
C LYS A 75 -12.66 -8.49 3.75
N GLU A 76 -11.54 -7.81 3.93
CA GLU A 76 -10.74 -7.23 2.86
C GLU A 76 -9.87 -8.31 2.19
N GLY A 77 -10.10 -8.55 0.89
CA GLY A 77 -9.43 -9.60 0.13
C GLY A 77 -7.91 -9.48 0.10
N VAL A 78 -7.37 -8.27 -0.05
CA VAL A 78 -5.91 -8.04 -0.06
C VAL A 78 -5.27 -8.31 1.30
N THR A 79 -5.91 -7.94 2.42
CA THR A 79 -5.40 -8.27 3.75
C THR A 79 -5.38 -9.80 3.96
N VAL A 80 -6.43 -10.50 3.53
CA VAL A 80 -6.47 -11.98 3.59
C VAL A 80 -5.36 -12.59 2.73
N ALA A 81 -5.23 -12.15 1.48
CA ALA A 81 -4.20 -12.63 0.58
C ALA A 81 -2.79 -12.40 1.15
N LYS A 82 -2.51 -11.21 1.71
CA LYS A 82 -1.23 -10.86 2.36
C LYS A 82 -0.89 -11.74 3.56
N GLY A 83 -1.90 -12.20 4.29
CA GLY A 83 -1.73 -13.04 5.48
C GLY A 83 -1.46 -14.52 5.20
N ILE A 84 -1.58 -14.97 3.95
CA ILE A 84 -1.41 -16.39 3.58
C ILE A 84 0.01 -16.62 3.07
N GLU A 85 0.70 -17.56 3.70
CA GLU A 85 1.98 -18.10 3.27
C GLU A 85 1.96 -19.62 3.41
N LEU A 86 2.41 -20.33 2.37
CA LEU A 86 2.37 -21.79 2.33
C LEU A 86 3.77 -22.35 2.58
N GLN A 87 3.83 -23.48 3.29
CA GLN A 87 5.10 -24.13 3.64
C GLN A 87 5.81 -24.72 2.40
N ASP A 88 5.06 -25.31 1.48
CA ASP A 88 5.62 -25.81 0.23
C ASP A 88 5.97 -24.64 -0.70
N LYS A 89 7.20 -24.63 -1.22
CA LYS A 89 7.72 -23.50 -2.01
C LYS A 89 7.01 -23.34 -3.36
N TYR A 90 6.58 -24.42 -4.00
CA TYR A 90 5.91 -24.36 -5.31
C TYR A 90 4.48 -23.86 -5.16
N GLN A 91 3.75 -24.37 -4.16
CA GLN A 91 2.44 -23.85 -3.79
C GLN A 91 2.54 -22.37 -3.37
N ASN A 92 3.52 -22.03 -2.51
CA ASN A 92 3.72 -20.65 -2.08
C ASN A 92 4.02 -19.72 -3.26
N THR A 93 4.77 -20.18 -4.28
CA THR A 93 5.01 -19.38 -5.50
C THR A 93 3.70 -19.07 -6.21
N GLY A 94 2.80 -20.05 -6.35
CA GLY A 94 1.47 -19.84 -6.94
C GLY A 94 0.61 -18.86 -6.12
N ALA A 95 0.61 -19.02 -4.80
CA ALA A 95 -0.07 -18.10 -3.88
C ALA A 95 0.48 -16.67 -3.99
N LYS A 96 1.81 -16.49 -4.04
CA LYS A 96 2.45 -15.18 -4.18
C LYS A 96 2.07 -14.48 -5.49
N LEU A 97 2.00 -15.20 -6.60
CA LEU A 97 1.55 -14.62 -7.87
C LEU A 97 0.11 -14.08 -7.80
N VAL A 98 -0.79 -14.77 -7.11
CA VAL A 98 -2.17 -14.30 -6.91
C VAL A 98 -2.24 -13.15 -5.89
N GLN A 99 -1.39 -13.19 -4.86
CA GLN A 99 -1.22 -12.10 -3.90
C GLN A 99 -0.78 -10.81 -4.61
N ASP A 100 0.12 -10.89 -5.58
CA ASP A 100 0.56 -9.73 -6.38
C ASP A 100 -0.59 -9.14 -7.20
N VAL A 101 -1.46 -9.99 -7.77
CA VAL A 101 -2.67 -9.51 -8.46
C VAL A 101 -3.59 -8.74 -7.51
N ALA A 102 -3.82 -9.26 -6.30
CA ALA A 102 -4.63 -8.58 -5.30
C ALA A 102 -4.01 -7.25 -4.85
N ASN A 103 -2.68 -7.21 -4.68
CA ASN A 103 -1.95 -5.99 -4.32
C ASN A 103 -2.06 -4.93 -5.40
N ASN A 104 -1.81 -5.28 -6.66
CA ASN A 104 -1.89 -4.35 -7.78
C ASN A 104 -3.30 -3.78 -7.95
N ALA A 105 -4.34 -4.62 -7.79
CA ALA A 105 -5.72 -4.15 -7.82
C ALA A 105 -6.01 -3.14 -6.70
N ASN A 106 -5.47 -3.38 -5.50
CA ASN A 106 -5.62 -2.46 -4.37
C ASN A 106 -4.88 -1.14 -4.57
N GLU A 107 -3.66 -1.18 -5.12
CA GLU A 107 -2.85 0.02 -5.34
C GLU A 107 -3.42 0.92 -6.44
N GLU A 108 -3.96 0.33 -7.52
CA GLU A 108 -4.49 1.09 -8.64
C GLU A 108 -5.93 1.59 -8.41
N ALA A 109 -6.79 0.75 -7.81
CA ALA A 109 -8.23 1.03 -7.71
C ALA A 109 -8.75 1.19 -6.27
N GLY A 110 -8.04 0.66 -5.26
CA GLY A 110 -8.48 0.70 -3.86
C GLY A 110 -9.66 -0.23 -3.50
N ASP A 111 -10.23 -0.96 -4.47
CA ASP A 111 -11.29 -1.96 -4.29
C ASP A 111 -11.18 -3.04 -5.38
N GLY A 112 -12.02 -4.08 -5.35
CA GLY A 112 -12.07 -5.13 -6.36
C GLY A 112 -11.03 -6.24 -6.16
N THR A 113 -10.31 -6.22 -5.04
CA THR A 113 -9.23 -7.17 -4.73
C THR A 113 -9.71 -8.62 -4.77
N THR A 114 -10.84 -8.93 -4.13
CA THR A 114 -11.45 -10.27 -4.15
C THR A 114 -11.87 -10.70 -5.57
N CYS A 115 -12.40 -9.78 -6.36
CA CYS A 115 -12.78 -10.06 -7.76
C CYS A 115 -11.54 -10.40 -8.61
N ALA A 116 -10.48 -9.60 -8.49
CA ALA A 116 -9.21 -9.82 -9.17
C ALA A 116 -8.59 -11.18 -8.82
N THR A 117 -8.60 -11.58 -7.55
CA THR A 117 -8.12 -12.89 -7.09
C THR A 117 -8.89 -14.05 -7.72
N ILE A 118 -10.23 -13.98 -7.73
CA ILE A 118 -11.06 -15.06 -8.28
C ILE A 118 -10.90 -15.15 -9.81
N LEU A 119 -10.83 -14.02 -10.51
CA LEU A 119 -10.58 -13.99 -11.95
C LEU A 119 -9.18 -14.54 -12.29
N ALA A 120 -8.16 -14.18 -11.51
CA ALA A 120 -6.81 -14.72 -11.68
C ALA A 120 -6.79 -16.25 -11.52
N ARG A 121 -7.47 -16.78 -10.49
CA ARG A 121 -7.66 -18.23 -10.32
C ARG A 121 -8.34 -18.87 -11.53
N ALA A 122 -9.43 -18.28 -12.02
CA ALA A 122 -10.18 -18.81 -13.15
C ALA A 122 -9.31 -18.88 -14.42
N ILE A 123 -8.60 -17.78 -14.74
CA ILE A 123 -7.69 -17.72 -15.90
C ILE A 123 -6.54 -18.72 -15.74
N ALA A 124 -5.95 -18.84 -14.54
CA ALA A 124 -4.87 -19.80 -14.30
C ALA A 124 -5.35 -21.26 -14.45
N THR A 125 -6.54 -21.58 -13.93
CA THR A 125 -7.12 -22.92 -14.01
C THR A 125 -7.40 -23.33 -15.45
N GLU A 126 -8.11 -22.48 -16.20
CA GLU A 126 -8.44 -22.73 -17.61
C GLU A 126 -7.20 -22.68 -18.51
N GLY A 127 -6.26 -21.79 -18.21
CA GLY A 127 -4.98 -21.69 -18.90
C GLY A 127 -4.15 -22.97 -18.74
N PHE A 128 -4.06 -23.51 -17.52
CA PHE A 128 -3.36 -24.78 -17.30
C PHE A 128 -4.12 -25.98 -17.86
N ALA A 129 -5.46 -25.99 -17.82
CA ALA A 129 -6.28 -27.04 -18.45
C ALA A 129 -6.05 -27.08 -19.96
N SER A 130 -5.99 -25.92 -20.61
CA SER A 130 -5.70 -25.79 -22.04
C SER A 130 -4.33 -26.34 -22.44
N LEU A 131 -3.39 -26.45 -21.50
CA LEU A 131 -2.04 -27.00 -21.72
C LEU A 131 -1.89 -28.48 -21.32
N LYS A 132 -2.94 -29.11 -20.77
CA LYS A 132 -2.89 -30.51 -20.28
C LYS A 132 -3.10 -31.56 -21.37
N GLU A 133 -3.67 -31.21 -22.51
CA GLU A 133 -3.91 -32.18 -23.59
C GLU A 133 -2.60 -32.55 -24.30
N GLU A 134 -2.10 -33.74 -23.99
CA GLU A 134 -0.93 -34.33 -24.63
C GLU A 134 -1.24 -34.61 -26.12
N GLY A 135 -0.36 -34.13 -27.02
CA GLY A 135 -0.49 -34.34 -28.48
C GLY A 135 -0.76 -33.08 -29.30
N HIS A 136 -1.09 -31.96 -28.66
CA HIS A 136 -1.22 -30.66 -29.33
C HIS A 136 -0.15 -29.70 -28.84
N ASN A 137 0.77 -29.29 -29.73
CA ASN A 137 1.82 -28.31 -29.45
C ASN A 137 1.21 -26.90 -29.33
N ARG A 138 0.42 -26.67 -28.28
CA ARG A 138 -0.24 -25.39 -27.99
C ARG A 138 0.80 -24.43 -27.42
N ASN A 139 0.99 -23.29 -28.07
CA ASN A 139 1.95 -22.27 -27.64
C ASN A 139 1.34 -21.40 -26.52
N PRO A 140 1.86 -21.43 -25.27
CA PRO A 140 1.35 -20.61 -24.17
C PRO A 140 1.45 -19.10 -24.44
N VAL A 141 2.43 -18.69 -25.25
CA VAL A 141 2.64 -17.28 -25.61
C VAL A 141 1.49 -16.76 -26.46
N GLU A 142 1.02 -17.56 -27.43
CA GLU A 142 -0.13 -17.21 -28.28
C GLU A 142 -1.44 -17.23 -27.50
N ILE A 143 -1.61 -18.19 -26.58
CA ILE A 143 -2.78 -18.22 -25.68
C ILE A 143 -2.83 -16.93 -24.85
N ARG A 144 -1.70 -16.54 -24.26
CA ARG A 144 -1.60 -15.27 -23.53
C ARG A 144 -1.94 -14.08 -24.41
N ALA A 145 -1.42 -14.03 -25.65
CA ALA A 145 -1.73 -12.94 -26.58
C ALA A 145 -3.24 -12.88 -26.92
N GLY A 146 -3.88 -14.03 -27.10
CA GLY A 146 -5.32 -14.14 -27.30
C GLY A 146 -6.12 -13.65 -26.09
N VAL A 147 -5.73 -14.04 -24.88
CA VAL A 147 -6.37 -13.58 -23.64
C VAL A 147 -6.25 -12.07 -23.49
N MET A 148 -5.07 -11.48 -23.77
CA MET A 148 -4.89 -10.03 -23.70
C MET A 148 -5.79 -9.28 -24.68
N LYS A 149 -5.89 -9.74 -25.93
CA LYS A 149 -6.82 -9.16 -26.92
C LYS A 149 -8.28 -9.26 -26.48
N ALA A 150 -8.66 -10.37 -25.85
CA ALA A 150 -10.01 -10.54 -25.31
C ALA A 150 -10.28 -9.57 -24.15
N VAL A 151 -9.31 -9.38 -23.24
CA VAL A 151 -9.39 -8.40 -22.15
C VAL A 151 -9.54 -6.99 -22.71
N ASP A 152 -8.76 -6.60 -23.72
CA ASP A 152 -8.86 -5.27 -24.35
C ASP A 152 -10.24 -5.01 -24.96
N ALA A 153 -10.82 -6.01 -25.62
CA ALA A 153 -12.18 -5.95 -26.15
C ALA A 153 -13.22 -5.81 -25.03
N CYS A 154 -13.10 -6.60 -23.96
CA CYS A 154 -13.96 -6.50 -22.78
C CYS A 154 -13.88 -5.12 -22.11
N VAL A 155 -12.68 -4.59 -21.92
CA VAL A 155 -12.46 -3.24 -21.34
C VAL A 155 -13.09 -2.17 -22.20
N SER A 156 -12.97 -2.27 -23.53
CA SER A 156 -13.60 -1.35 -24.46
C SER A 156 -15.13 -1.38 -24.33
N GLN A 157 -15.72 -2.57 -24.25
CA GLN A 157 -17.16 -2.73 -24.05
C GLN A 157 -17.62 -2.21 -22.68
N LEU A 158 -16.84 -2.43 -21.61
CA LEU A 158 -17.14 -1.91 -20.27
C LEU A 158 -17.16 -0.39 -20.25
N LYS A 159 -16.28 0.29 -21.00
CA LYS A 159 -16.31 1.75 -21.15
C LYS A 159 -17.60 2.22 -21.83
N THR A 160 -18.11 1.48 -22.82
CA THR A 160 -19.39 1.78 -23.47
C THR A 160 -20.60 1.55 -22.55
N MET A 161 -20.51 0.55 -21.65
CA MET A 161 -21.55 0.28 -20.65
C MET A 161 -21.52 1.25 -19.46
N SER A 162 -20.40 1.93 -19.24
CA SER A 162 -20.19 2.84 -18.12
C SER A 162 -21.14 4.05 -18.18
N LYS A 163 -21.65 4.45 -17.02
CA LYS A 163 -22.46 5.65 -16.84
C LYS A 163 -21.78 6.56 -15.83
N ALA A 164 -21.59 7.83 -16.22
CA ALA A 164 -20.98 8.81 -15.35
C ALA A 164 -21.92 9.16 -14.19
N VAL A 165 -21.35 9.25 -12.98
CA VAL A 165 -22.10 9.62 -11.77
C VAL A 165 -22.44 11.11 -11.81
N THR A 166 -23.72 11.41 -11.76
CA THR A 166 -24.24 12.79 -11.85
C THR A 166 -24.87 13.25 -10.55
N THR A 167 -25.53 12.35 -9.82
CA THR A 167 -26.33 12.70 -8.65
C THR A 167 -25.64 12.35 -7.32
N PRO A 168 -25.88 13.12 -6.24
CA PRO A 168 -25.43 12.75 -4.89
C PRO A 168 -25.99 11.41 -4.40
N GLU A 169 -27.18 11.03 -4.87
CA GLU A 169 -27.83 9.77 -4.54
C GLU A 169 -27.03 8.58 -5.10
N GLU A 170 -26.55 8.67 -6.34
CA GLU A 170 -25.66 7.67 -6.95
C GLU A 170 -24.35 7.53 -6.17
N ILE A 171 -23.75 8.64 -5.71
CA ILE A 171 -22.54 8.60 -4.86
C ILE A 171 -22.83 7.84 -3.56
N THR A 172 -23.96 8.14 -2.93
CA THR A 172 -24.40 7.48 -1.70
C THR A 172 -24.59 5.98 -1.93
N GLN A 173 -25.18 5.61 -3.06
CA GLN A 173 -25.39 4.21 -3.43
C GLN A 173 -24.06 3.46 -3.60
N VAL A 174 -23.11 4.03 -4.35
CA VAL A 174 -21.78 3.44 -4.54
C VAL A 174 -21.07 3.26 -3.19
N ALA A 175 -21.04 4.32 -2.36
CA ALA A 175 -20.42 4.26 -1.04
C ALA A 175 -21.08 3.21 -0.12
N THR A 176 -22.40 3.11 -0.14
CA THR A 176 -23.16 2.13 0.66
C THR A 176 -22.84 0.69 0.22
N ILE A 177 -22.79 0.43 -1.09
CA ILE A 177 -22.50 -0.91 -1.62
C ILE A 177 -21.06 -1.31 -1.27
N SER A 178 -20.09 -0.42 -1.45
CA SER A 178 -18.69 -0.66 -1.08
C SER A 178 -18.50 -0.82 0.43
N ALA A 179 -19.30 -0.13 1.25
CA ALA A 179 -19.34 -0.30 2.71
C ALA A 179 -20.14 -1.53 3.17
N ASN A 180 -20.25 -2.57 2.33
CA ASN A 180 -20.95 -3.82 2.64
C ASN A 180 -22.43 -3.63 3.04
N GLY A 181 -23.10 -2.64 2.46
CA GLY A 181 -24.51 -2.34 2.70
C GLY A 181 -24.78 -1.40 3.87
N ASP A 182 -23.75 -0.78 4.46
CA ASP A 182 -23.93 0.21 5.52
C ASP A 182 -24.38 1.56 4.98
N ALA A 183 -25.67 1.85 5.15
CA ALA A 183 -26.28 3.11 4.71
C ALA A 183 -25.83 4.32 5.53
N ASN A 184 -25.41 4.14 6.79
CA ASN A 184 -24.93 5.25 7.63
C ASN A 184 -23.57 5.73 7.12
N ILE A 185 -22.65 4.80 6.83
CA ILE A 185 -21.35 5.11 6.24
C ILE A 185 -21.53 5.76 4.86
N GLY A 186 -22.39 5.20 4.01
CA GLY A 186 -22.69 5.77 2.70
C GLY A 186 -23.22 7.20 2.76
N SER A 187 -24.13 7.48 3.70
CA SER A 187 -24.66 8.83 3.94
C SER A 187 -23.59 9.79 4.45
N LEU A 188 -22.71 9.34 5.34
CA LEU A 188 -21.63 10.15 5.90
C LEU A 188 -20.60 10.55 4.83
N ILE A 189 -20.19 9.59 3.98
CA ILE A 189 -19.30 9.85 2.85
C ILE A 189 -19.94 10.83 1.86
N SER A 190 -21.22 10.64 1.53
CA SER A 190 -21.95 11.55 0.63
C SER A 190 -22.02 12.98 1.18
N LYS A 191 -22.30 13.13 2.49
CA LYS A 191 -22.28 14.44 3.17
C LYS A 191 -20.88 15.08 3.14
N ALA A 192 -19.83 14.29 3.36
CA ALA A 192 -18.45 14.76 3.26
C ALA A 192 -18.11 15.23 1.84
N MET A 193 -18.39 14.41 0.82
CA MET A 193 -18.14 14.75 -0.59
C MET A 193 -18.94 15.97 -1.05
N LYS A 194 -20.17 16.17 -0.56
CA LYS A 194 -20.96 17.37 -0.89
C LYS A 194 -20.32 18.66 -0.37
N LYS A 195 -19.63 18.60 0.77
CA LYS A 195 -18.97 19.76 1.39
C LYS A 195 -17.58 20.02 0.82
N VAL A 196 -16.76 19.00 0.65
CA VAL A 196 -15.37 19.14 0.15
C VAL A 196 -15.32 19.21 -1.38
N GLY A 197 -16.38 18.75 -2.06
CA GLY A 197 -16.43 18.65 -3.52
C GLY A 197 -15.83 17.34 -4.04
N ARG A 198 -16.01 17.06 -5.34
CA ARG A 198 -15.63 15.77 -5.97
C ARG A 198 -14.13 15.48 -5.93
N MET A 199 -13.29 16.52 -5.97
CA MET A 199 -11.83 16.41 -5.93
C MET A 199 -11.28 16.65 -4.52
N GLY A 200 -12.15 16.65 -3.52
CA GLY A 200 -11.79 16.86 -2.12
C GLY A 200 -11.00 15.69 -1.54
N VAL A 201 -10.07 16.00 -0.63
CA VAL A 201 -9.36 14.96 0.14
C VAL A 201 -10.18 14.64 1.38
N ILE A 202 -10.52 13.37 1.55
CA ILE A 202 -11.19 12.85 2.75
C ILE A 202 -10.18 11.95 3.47
N THR A 203 -10.03 12.16 4.77
CA THR A 203 -9.15 11.33 5.62
C THR A 203 -9.98 10.64 6.68
N VAL A 204 -9.65 9.39 6.98
CA VAL A 204 -10.30 8.59 8.03
C VAL A 204 -9.31 8.48 9.19
N LYS A 205 -9.80 8.69 10.42
CA LYS A 205 -9.03 8.55 11.66
C LYS A 205 -9.83 7.72 12.65
N ASP A 206 -9.14 6.98 13.51
CA ASP A 206 -9.79 6.24 14.58
C ASP A 206 -10.42 7.22 15.59
N GLY A 207 -11.73 7.07 15.80
CA GLY A 207 -12.50 7.85 16.75
C GLY A 207 -12.25 7.40 18.20
N LYS A 208 -12.48 8.31 19.15
CA LYS A 208 -12.53 7.99 20.59
C LYS A 208 -13.95 7.70 21.07
N THR A 209 -14.95 8.13 20.30
CA THR A 209 -16.37 7.95 20.56
C THR A 209 -16.88 6.69 19.85
N THR A 210 -18.06 6.22 20.24
CA THR A 210 -18.69 5.02 19.66
C THR A 210 -19.37 5.31 18.32
N ASN A 211 -19.68 6.57 18.04
CA ASN A 211 -20.40 6.98 16.84
C ASN A 211 -19.44 7.58 15.81
N ASP A 212 -19.78 7.45 14.53
CA ASP A 212 -19.03 8.08 13.45
C ASP A 212 -19.26 9.60 13.46
N GLU A 213 -18.17 10.36 13.36
CA GLU A 213 -18.16 11.82 13.36
C GLU A 213 -17.57 12.35 12.05
N LEU A 214 -18.14 13.46 11.55
CA LEU A 214 -17.67 14.14 10.35
C LEU A 214 -17.12 15.51 10.72
N ASP A 215 -15.79 15.60 10.78
CA ASP A 215 -15.08 16.87 10.96
C ASP A 215 -14.70 17.46 9.60
N ILE A 216 -15.13 18.71 9.36
CA ILE A 216 -14.73 19.47 8.18
C ILE A 216 -13.69 20.49 8.61
N ILE A 217 -12.52 20.42 7.98
CA ILE A 217 -11.45 21.38 8.17
C ILE A 217 -11.49 22.32 6.98
N GLU A 218 -11.91 23.56 7.21
CA GLU A 218 -11.80 24.63 6.23
C GLU A 218 -10.41 25.25 6.31
N GLY A 219 -9.73 25.38 5.17
CA GLY A 219 -8.36 25.90 5.10
C GLY A 219 -7.30 24.82 5.24
N MET A 220 -6.16 25.17 5.84
CA MET A 220 -5.01 24.28 5.97
C MET A 220 -4.71 24.02 7.45
N LYS A 221 -4.73 22.74 7.85
CA LYS A 221 -4.41 22.32 9.22
C LYS A 221 -3.15 21.47 9.21
N PHE A 222 -2.25 21.78 10.13
CA PHE A 222 -1.07 20.97 10.40
C PHE A 222 -1.24 20.26 11.75
N ASP A 223 -0.77 19.02 11.84
CA ASP A 223 -0.67 18.30 13.12
C ASP A 223 0.58 18.76 13.91
N ARG A 224 0.81 20.09 13.96
CA ARG A 224 1.89 20.78 14.68
C ARG A 224 1.33 22.03 15.38
N GLY A 225 1.77 22.25 16.62
CA GLY A 225 1.36 23.41 17.43
C GLY A 225 2.43 24.49 17.52
N TYR A 226 2.15 25.52 18.32
CA TYR A 226 3.10 26.60 18.62
C TYR A 226 4.33 26.09 19.41
N ILE A 227 5.48 26.73 19.22
CA ILE A 227 6.75 26.34 19.86
C ILE A 227 6.72 26.61 21.38
N SER A 228 6.04 27.68 21.80
CA SER A 228 6.03 28.16 23.18
C SER A 228 4.61 28.50 23.63
N PRO A 229 4.20 28.13 24.85
CA PRO A 229 2.87 28.45 25.38
C PRO A 229 2.65 29.95 25.60
N TYR A 230 3.71 30.76 25.63
CA TYR A 230 3.60 32.22 25.74
C TYR A 230 2.95 32.89 24.52
N PHE A 231 2.73 32.16 23.41
CA PHE A 231 2.02 32.68 22.24
C PHE A 231 0.49 32.63 22.37
N ILE A 232 -0.05 32.05 23.45
CA ILE A 232 -1.51 32.00 23.68
C ILE A 232 -2.03 33.42 23.88
N ASN A 233 -3.00 33.83 23.06
CA ASN A 233 -3.61 35.17 23.12
C ASN A 233 -5.11 35.15 23.46
N GLN A 234 -5.71 33.96 23.61
CA GLN A 234 -7.09 33.80 24.08
C GLN A 234 -7.16 33.47 25.57
N ALA A 235 -8.13 34.07 26.26
CA ALA A 235 -8.43 33.76 27.66
C ALA A 235 -9.19 32.43 27.85
N LYS A 236 -9.89 31.94 26.81
CA LYS A 236 -10.69 30.71 26.84
C LYS A 236 -10.05 29.62 25.98
N GLY A 237 -9.12 28.89 26.60
CA GLY A 237 -8.41 27.77 25.98
C GLY A 237 -7.01 28.13 25.50
N ALA A 238 -6.16 27.12 25.34
CA ALA A 238 -4.78 27.28 24.91
C ALA A 238 -4.69 27.48 23.38
N LYS A 239 -5.15 28.64 22.91
CA LYS A 239 -5.26 28.97 21.48
C LYS A 239 -4.55 30.29 21.16
N CYS A 240 -4.07 30.37 19.92
CA CYS A 240 -3.45 31.55 19.33
C CYS A 240 -4.21 31.86 18.04
N GLU A 241 -4.93 32.99 18.00
CA GLU A 241 -5.77 33.40 16.87
C GLU A 241 -5.33 34.76 16.34
N PHE A 242 -5.11 34.87 15.03
CA PHE A 242 -4.76 36.12 14.36
C PHE A 242 -5.68 36.34 13.16
N GLU A 243 -6.07 37.60 12.94
CA GLU A 243 -6.79 38.04 11.75
C GLU A 243 -5.84 38.82 10.82
N ASN A 244 -5.98 38.65 9.51
CA ASN A 244 -5.16 39.33 8.49
C ASN A 244 -3.63 39.20 8.73
N ALA A 245 -3.18 37.99 9.09
CA ALA A 245 -1.77 37.71 9.30
C ALA A 245 -1.05 37.32 8.00
N LEU A 246 0.18 37.80 7.86
CA LEU A 246 1.12 37.34 6.84
C LEU A 246 1.71 35.99 7.25
N ILE A 247 1.99 35.11 6.29
CA ILE A 247 2.58 33.79 6.54
C ILE A 247 4.00 33.77 5.98
N LEU A 248 4.98 33.42 6.83
CA LEU A 248 6.38 33.24 6.46
C LEU A 248 6.77 31.78 6.61
N PHE A 249 7.15 31.16 5.49
CA PHE A 249 7.77 29.84 5.47
C PHE A 249 9.28 30.00 5.47
N SER A 250 9.97 29.34 6.39
CA SER A 250 11.43 29.41 6.48
C SER A 250 12.05 28.09 6.93
N GLU A 251 13.29 27.86 6.52
CA GLU A 251 14.16 26.86 7.14
C GLU A 251 14.52 27.26 8.58
N LYS A 252 15.37 26.48 9.25
CA LYS A 252 15.77 26.73 10.63
C LYS A 252 16.30 28.16 10.81
N ILE A 253 15.59 28.93 11.63
CA ILE A 253 16.00 30.28 12.00
C ILE A 253 16.88 30.21 13.25
N SER A 254 18.18 30.48 13.08
CA SER A 254 19.17 30.55 14.17
C SER A 254 19.67 31.96 14.47
N SER A 255 19.60 32.88 13.50
CA SER A 255 20.10 34.25 13.61
C SER A 255 18.98 35.28 13.55
N VAL A 256 18.99 36.22 14.49
CA VAL A 256 18.03 37.34 14.58
C VAL A 256 18.10 38.26 13.35
N GLN A 257 19.27 38.37 12.71
CA GLN A 257 19.45 39.20 11.51
C GLN A 257 18.63 38.69 10.32
N SER A 258 18.49 37.36 10.19
CA SER A 258 17.70 36.74 9.11
C SER A 258 16.20 37.04 9.26
N GLN A 259 15.69 37.04 10.49
CA GLN A 259 14.31 37.44 10.80
C GLN A 259 14.08 38.91 10.49
N ALA A 260 14.95 39.79 11.00
CA ALA A 260 14.81 41.23 10.85
C ALA A 260 14.84 41.68 9.38
N LEU A 261 15.55 40.97 8.49
CA LEU A 261 15.59 41.28 7.07
C LEU A 261 14.26 40.95 6.36
N GLN A 262 13.62 39.85 6.75
CA GLN A 262 12.37 39.38 6.14
C GLN A 262 11.15 40.15 6.66
N THR A 263 11.22 40.77 7.85
CA THR A 263 10.09 41.49 8.46
C THR A 263 10.11 42.99 8.24
N LYS A 264 11.11 43.54 7.54
CA LYS A 264 11.31 45.00 7.38
C LYS A 264 10.18 45.74 6.67
N ASP A 265 9.36 45.04 5.88
CA ASP A 265 8.24 45.66 5.15
C ASP A 265 6.86 45.28 5.71
N CYS A 266 6.82 44.54 6.84
CA CYS A 266 5.59 43.93 7.37
C CYS A 266 4.97 44.67 8.57
N PHE A 267 5.37 45.91 8.85
CA PHE A 267 5.08 46.60 10.13
C PHE A 267 3.59 46.82 10.48
N SER A 268 2.67 46.64 9.54
CA SER A 268 1.23 46.84 9.75
C SER A 268 0.41 45.57 9.95
N HIS A 269 1.01 44.38 9.84
CA HIS A 269 0.30 43.11 9.90
C HIS A 269 0.97 42.12 10.87
N TYR A 270 0.18 41.24 11.49
CA TYR A 270 0.71 40.12 12.27
C TYR A 270 1.45 39.14 11.36
N LEU A 271 2.51 38.50 11.85
CA LEU A 271 3.32 37.55 11.08
C LEU A 271 3.27 36.16 11.72
N LEU A 272 2.74 35.18 11.00
CA LEU A 272 2.78 33.76 11.35
C LEU A 272 4.02 33.11 10.71
N MET A 273 4.97 32.67 11.54
CA MET A 273 6.18 31.98 11.08
C MET A 273 6.04 30.46 11.21
N LEU A 274 6.15 29.77 10.07
CA LEU A 274 6.22 28.31 9.99
C LEU A 274 7.67 27.90 9.68
N VAL A 275 8.35 27.34 10.67
CA VAL A 275 9.79 27.01 10.61
C VAL A 275 9.97 25.50 10.66
N GLU A 276 10.76 24.97 9.72
CA GLU A 276 11.11 23.54 9.72
C GLU A 276 12.01 23.20 10.92
N LYS A 277 11.62 22.17 11.68
CA LYS A 277 12.40 21.67 12.81
C LYS A 277 13.15 20.41 12.39
N HIS A 278 14.35 20.57 11.84
CA HIS A 278 15.28 19.46 11.74
C HIS A 278 15.78 19.11 13.14
N TYR A 279 15.55 17.85 13.54
CA TYR A 279 16.21 17.23 14.69
C TYR A 279 17.67 16.93 14.34
#